data_AF-A0A662M2A5-F1
#
_entry.id   AF-A0A662M2A5-F1
#
_cell.length_a   1.000
_cell.length_b   1.000
_cell.length_c   1.000
_cell.angle_alpha   90.00
_cell.angle_beta   90.00
_cell.angle_gamma   90.00
#
_symmetry.space_group_name_H-M   'P 1'
#
loop_
_entity.id
_entity.type
_entity.pdbx_description
1 polymer ?
#
loop_
_entity_poly.entity_id
_entity_poly.type
_entity_poly.pdbx_seq_one_letter_code
_entity_poly.pdbx_strand_id
1 'polypeptide(L)' 'MQKGVIKLKEVEEDIPRCPYCSSSDVVKYGFQRNGVQRYRCNTCRKIFNQRYGTLFYKRRLSDEEIL' A
#
# COMPACT_ATOMS: atom_id res chain seq x y z
N MET A 1 40.58 -14.60 -5.82
CA MET A 1 39.74 -13.66 -6.59
C MET A 1 38.33 -13.77 -6.06
N GLN A 2 37.86 -12.77 -5.31
CA GLN A 2 36.54 -12.81 -4.67
C GLN A 2 35.45 -12.97 -5.75
N LYS A 3 34.70 -14.07 -5.68
CA LYS A 3 33.46 -14.22 -6.45
C LYS A 3 32.44 -13.30 -5.79
N GLY A 4 32.25 -12.11 -6.35
CA GLY A 4 31.25 -11.15 -5.93
C GLY A 4 29.86 -11.73 -6.12
N VAL A 5 29.20 -12.08 -5.02
CA VAL A 5 27.77 -12.37 -5.00
C VAL A 5 27.04 -11.04 -5.10
N ILE A 6 26.43 -10.79 -6.26
CA ILE A 6 25.53 -9.65 -6.47
C ILE A 6 24.31 -9.90 -5.59
N LYS A 7 24.24 -9.23 -4.42
CA LYS A 7 23.03 -9.17 -3.61
C LYS A 7 21.98 -8.44 -4.41
N LEU A 8 21.06 -9.20 -5.02
CA LEU A 8 19.77 -8.69 -5.47
C LEU A 8 19.11 -8.08 -4.22
N LYS A 9 19.12 -6.75 -4.12
CA LYS A 9 18.30 -6.05 -3.13
C LYS A 9 16.86 -6.33 -3.54
N GLU A 10 16.22 -7.23 -2.81
CA GLU A 10 14.78 -7.42 -2.86
C GLU A 10 14.17 -6.03 -2.64
N VAL A 11 13.46 -5.52 -3.65
CA VAL A 11 12.64 -4.32 -3.49
C VAL A 11 11.46 -4.78 -2.64
N GLU A 12 11.64 -4.78 -1.32
CA GLU A 12 10.54 -4.92 -0.38
C GLU A 12 9.57 -3.78 -0.68
N GLU A 13 8.52 -4.07 -1.45
CA GLU A 13 7.42 -3.13 -1.61
C GLU A 13 6.85 -2.88 -0.22
N ASP A 14 7.03 -1.65 0.27
CA ASP A 14 6.62 -1.22 1.60
C ASP A 14 5.11 -1.40 1.75
N ILE A 15 4.69 -2.50 2.38
CA ILE A 15 3.29 -2.76 2.67
C ILE A 15 2.90 -1.84 3.82
N PRO A 16 1.94 -0.91 3.61
CA PRO A 16 1.59 0.06 4.62
C PRO A 16 0.98 -0.63 5.84
N ARG A 17 1.31 -0.11 7.03
CA ARG A 17 0.62 -0.51 8.27
C ARG A 17 -0.87 -0.15 8.18
N CYS A 18 -1.68 -0.96 8.85
CA CYS A 18 -3.10 -0.72 8.97
C CYS A 18 -3.33 0.62 9.69
N PRO A 19 -4.02 1.56 9.07
CA PRO A 19 -4.10 2.90 9.65
C PRO A 19 -5.31 3.08 10.57
N TYR A 20 -6.02 1.99 10.87
CA TYR A 20 -7.10 1.93 11.86
C TYR A 20 -6.67 1.30 13.19
N CYS A 21 -5.67 0.42 13.18
CA CYS A 21 -5.21 -0.29 14.37
C CYS A 21 -3.67 -0.41 14.46
N SER A 22 -2.94 0.23 13.56
CA SER A 22 -1.47 0.26 13.47
C SER A 22 -0.78 -1.11 13.26
N SER A 23 -1.55 -2.17 13.04
CA SER A 23 -1.02 -3.51 12.76
C SER A 23 -0.26 -3.55 11.44
N SER A 24 0.88 -4.25 11.43
CA SER A 24 1.64 -4.57 10.21
C SER A 24 1.11 -5.80 9.48
N ASP A 25 0.13 -6.52 10.05
CA ASP A 25 -0.50 -7.68 9.42
C ASP A 25 -1.51 -7.22 8.37
N VAL A 26 -0.98 -6.87 7.20
CA VAL A 26 -1.67 -6.28 6.06
C VAL A 26 -1.29 -7.04 4.80
N VAL A 27 -2.28 -7.32 3.95
CA VAL A 27 -2.09 -7.99 2.66
C VAL A 27 -2.68 -7.17 1.52
N LYS A 28 -2.13 -7.32 0.32
CA LYS A 28 -2.74 -6.79 -0.90
C LYS A 28 -4.09 -7.44 -1.14
N TYR A 29 -5.10 -6.63 -1.42
CA TYR A 29 -6.50 -7.04 -1.59
C TYR A 29 -7.06 -6.57 -2.93
N GLY A 30 -6.31 -6.85 -4.00
CA GLY A 30 -6.65 -6.46 -5.38
C GLY A 30 -6.63 -4.95 -5.62
N PHE A 31 -7.25 -4.52 -6.71
CA PHE A 31 -7.25 -3.13 -7.17
C PHE A 31 -8.68 -2.57 -7.24
N GLN A 32 -8.80 -1.24 -7.14
CA GLN A 32 -10.01 -0.51 -7.50
C GLN A 32 -10.14 -0.43 -9.05
N ARG A 33 -11.31 -0.01 -9.54
CA ARG A 33 -11.55 0.14 -11.00
C ARG A 33 -10.59 1.12 -11.68
N ASN A 34 -10.11 2.12 -10.95
CA ASN A 34 -9.10 3.09 -11.40
C ASN A 34 -7.65 2.61 -11.14
N GLY A 35 -7.43 1.33 -10.90
CA GLY A 35 -6.08 0.76 -10.71
C GLY A 35 -5.44 1.02 -9.34
N VAL A 36 -6.12 1.67 -8.39
CA VAL A 36 -5.55 1.91 -7.05
C VAL A 36 -5.49 0.62 -6.24
N GLN A 37 -4.30 0.28 -5.74
CA GLN A 37 -4.08 -0.87 -4.86
C GLN A 37 -4.91 -0.77 -3.58
N ARG A 38 -5.64 -1.83 -3.25
CA ARG A 38 -6.34 -2.00 -1.96
C ARG A 38 -5.52 -2.90 -1.06
N TYR A 39 -5.61 -2.66 0.23
CA TYR A 39 -4.97 -3.44 1.29
C TYR A 39 -6.02 -3.87 2.31
N ARG A 40 -5.87 -5.08 2.84
CA ARG A 40 -6.72 -5.60 3.92
C ARG A 40 -5.85 -5.88 5.13
N CYS A 41 -6.25 -5.34 6.29
CA CYS A 41 -5.65 -5.72 7.56
C CYS A 41 -6.26 -7.03 8.05
N ASN A 42 -5.46 -8.02 8.40
CA ASN A 42 -5.97 -9.28 8.95
C ASN A 42 -6.35 -9.16 10.43
N THR A 43 -5.74 -8.23 11.17
CA THR A 43 -6.06 -7.98 12.58
C THR A 43 -7.44 -7.35 12.77
N CYS A 44 -7.72 -6.22 12.11
CA CYS A 44 -9.00 -5.51 12.28
C CYS A 44 -10.00 -5.74 11.14
N ARG A 45 -9.61 -6.49 10.10
CA ARG A 45 -10.41 -6.84 8.91
C ARG A 45 -10.88 -5.65 8.06
N LYS A 46 -10.41 -4.43 8.34
CA LYS A 46 -10.71 -3.24 7.54
C LYS A 46 -9.89 -3.22 6.24
N ILE A 47 -10.50 -2.67 5.20
CA ILE A 47 -9.89 -2.49 3.88
C ILE A 47 -9.58 -1.00 3.70
N PHE A 48 -8.38 -0.70 3.25
CA PHE A 48 -7.91 0.64 2.94
C PHE A 48 -7.14 0.66 1.61
N ASN A 49 -6.68 1.81 1.17
CA ASN A 49 -5.85 1.97 -0.01
C ASN A 49 -4.64 2.86 0.32
N GLN A 50 -3.72 3.00 -0.63
CA GLN A 50 -2.51 3.81 -0.44
C GLN A 50 -2.79 5.30 -0.18
N ARG A 51 -3.98 5.80 -0.55
CA ARG A 51 -4.39 7.19 -0.26
C ARG A 51 -4.75 7.40 1.21
N TYR A 52 -4.82 6.36 2.04
CA TYR A 52 -5.14 6.50 3.45
C TYR A 52 -4.17 7.46 4.15
N GLY A 53 -4.70 8.46 4.84
CA GLY A 53 -3.92 9.46 5.56
C GLY A 53 -3.47 10.66 4.71
N THR A 54 -3.70 10.63 3.40
CA THR A 54 -3.53 11.82 2.55
C THR A 54 -4.77 12.71 2.62
N LEU A 55 -4.63 14.00 2.29
CA LEU A 55 -5.75 14.94 2.15
C LEU A 55 -6.80 14.49 1.10
N PHE A 56 -6.44 13.51 0.28
CA PHE A 56 -7.25 12.91 -0.77
C PHE A 56 -8.01 11.66 -0.30
N TYR A 57 -7.80 11.20 0.95
CA TYR A 57 -8.51 10.06 1.49
C TYR A 57 -10.01 10.38 1.64
N LYS A 58 -10.87 9.61 0.95
CA LYS A 58 -12.34 9.75 0.86
C LYS A 58 -12.89 10.93 0.04
N ARG A 59 -12.03 11.73 -0.60
CA ARG A 59 -12.49 12.76 -1.53
C ARG A 59 -12.69 12.14 -2.91
N ARG A 60 -13.87 12.32 -3.52
CA ARG A 60 -14.10 11.97 -4.94
C ARG A 60 -13.47 13.05 -5.81
N LEU A 61 -12.15 13.13 -5.80
CA LEU A 61 -11.41 13.92 -6.78
C LEU A 61 -10.96 12.97 -7.88
N SER A 62 -11.16 13.33 -9.13
CA SER A 62 -10.57 12.59 -10.25
C SER A 62 -9.05 12.72 -10.18
N ASP A 63 -8.33 11.79 -10.80
CA ASP A 63 -6.86 11.83 -10.86
C ASP A 63 -6.33 13.12 -11.52
N GLU A 64 -7.17 13.82 -12.31
CA GLU A 64 -6.86 15.10 -12.95
C GLU A 64 -6.82 16.29 -12.00
N GLU A 65 -7.47 16.22 -10.83
CA GLU A 65 -7.52 17.32 -9.85
C GLU A 65 -6.35 17.31 -8.86
N ILE A 66 -5.41 16.36 -9.00
CA ILE A 66 -4.24 16.19 -8.12
C ILE A 66 -2.98 16.87 -8.70
N LEU A 67 -3.06 17.49 -9.89
CA LEU A 67 -1.94 18.20 -10.53
C LEU A 67 -1.77 19.64 -10.00
#